data_AF-A0A945WLW8-F1
#
_entry.id   AF-A0A945WLW8-F1
#
_cell.length_a   1.000
_cell.length_b   1.000
_cell.length_c   1.000
_cell.angle_alpha   90.00
_cell.angle_beta   90.00
_cell.angle_gamma   90.00
#
_symmetry.space_group_name_H-M   'P 1'
#
loop_
_entity.id
_entity.type
_entity.pdbx_description
1 polymer ?
#
loop_
_entity_poly.entity_id
_entity_poly.type
_entity_poly.pdbx_seq_one_letter_code
_entity_poly.pdbx_strand_id
1 'polypeptide(L)'
;KDLTWMSKHFFIFVIASLLIPGILGGLITWSWMGALTAFFWAGVVRIAFVHHVTWSINSICHVFGNRPFTSRDLSSNVAWLAIPSLGESWHNLHHVDPTAARHGVMKGQIDISASVIKGMEKTGLVTEVRWPKPDRLVKKLKDPNDRFRLRGYDGK
;
A
#
# COMPACT_ATOMS: atom_id res chain seq x y z
N LYS A 1 -2.79 4.79 -23.10
CA LYS A 1 -3.98 5.58 -23.47
C LYS A 1 -4.81 5.89 -22.22
N ASP A 2 -5.09 4.87 -21.40
CA ASP A 2 -5.93 5.00 -20.19
C ASP A 2 -5.34 5.97 -19.15
N LEU A 3 -4.03 5.88 -18.84
CA LEU A 3 -3.36 6.81 -17.93
C LEU A 3 -3.47 8.28 -18.38
N THR A 4 -3.34 8.53 -19.68
CA THR A 4 -3.48 9.88 -20.26
C THR A 4 -4.92 10.37 -20.14
N TRP A 5 -5.90 9.49 -20.35
CA TRP A 5 -7.31 9.82 -20.15
C TRP A 5 -7.61 10.15 -18.68
N MET A 6 -7.11 9.33 -17.74
CA MET A 6 -7.24 9.59 -16.31
C MET A 6 -6.62 10.94 -15.90
N SER A 7 -5.42 11.23 -16.41
CA SER A 7 -4.73 12.50 -16.14
C SER A 7 -5.53 13.71 -16.64
N LYS A 8 -6.11 13.65 -17.85
CA LYS A 8 -6.95 14.73 -18.40
C LYS A 8 -8.21 14.98 -17.58
N HIS A 9 -8.77 13.94 -16.96
CA HIS A 9 -10.02 14.01 -16.17
C HIS A 9 -9.75 14.06 -14.66
N PHE A 10 -8.50 14.27 -14.24
CA PHE A 10 -8.11 14.22 -12.82
C PHE A 10 -9.00 15.08 -11.92
N PHE A 11 -9.25 16.34 -12.30
CA PHE A 11 -10.09 17.24 -11.51
C PHE A 11 -11.55 16.76 -11.39
N ILE A 12 -12.08 16.12 -12.44
CA ILE A 12 -13.43 15.55 -12.41
C ILE A 12 -13.48 14.43 -11.37
N PHE A 13 -12.48 13.54 -11.35
CA PHE A 13 -12.41 12.47 -10.35
C PHE A 13 -12.23 12.99 -8.93
N VAL A 14 -11.41 14.02 -8.73
CA VAL A 14 -11.22 14.64 -7.41
C VAL A 14 -12.54 15.20 -6.89
N ILE A 15 -13.21 16.04 -7.69
CA ILE A 15 -14.50 16.66 -7.33
C ILE A 15 -15.57 15.59 -7.10
N ALA A 16 -15.66 14.60 -7.99
CA ALA A 16 -16.60 13.49 -7.84
C ALA A 16 -16.34 12.69 -6.55
N SER A 17 -15.08 12.36 -6.25
CA SER A 17 -14.71 11.62 -5.04
C SER A 17 -15.03 12.37 -3.74
N LEU A 18 -15.15 13.70 -3.81
CA LEU A 18 -15.48 14.57 -2.69
C LEU A 18 -17.00 14.75 -2.55
N LEU A 19 -17.72 14.94 -3.66
CA LEU A 19 -19.15 15.26 -3.65
C LEU A 19 -20.07 14.03 -3.60
N ILE A 20 -19.69 12.92 -4.25
CA ILE A 20 -20.52 11.70 -4.29
C ILE A 20 -20.90 11.21 -2.88
N PRO A 21 -19.99 11.14 -1.89
CA PRO A 21 -20.37 10.74 -0.54
C PRO A 21 -21.44 11.64 0.08
N GLY A 22 -21.37 12.96 -0.13
CA GLY A 22 -22.38 13.90 0.35
C GLY A 22 -23.74 13.69 -0.31
N ILE A 23 -23.77 13.52 -1.64
CA ILE A 23 -25.02 13.24 -2.38
C ILE A 23 -25.64 11.93 -1.88
N LEU A 24 -24.84 10.87 -1.76
CA LEU A 24 -25.31 9.58 -1.27
C LEU A 24 -25.81 9.65 0.17
N GLY A 25 -25.09 10.37 1.05
CA GLY A 25 -25.52 10.59 2.43
C GLY A 25 -26.88 11.26 2.49
N GLY A 26 -27.07 12.33 1.70
CA GLY A 26 -28.34 13.05 1.63
C GLY A 26 -29.49 12.20 1.10
N LEU A 27 -29.25 11.37 0.09
CA LEU A 27 -30.26 10.49 -0.50
C LEU A 27 -30.62 9.32 0.42
N ILE A 28 -29.63 8.70 1.07
CA ILE A 28 -29.85 7.56 1.98
C ILE A 28 -30.64 7.99 3.22
N THR A 29 -30.32 9.15 3.78
CA THR A 29 -30.99 9.65 5.00
C THR A 29 -32.15 10.60 4.72
N TRP A 30 -32.39 10.93 3.45
CA TRP A 30 -33.34 11.97 3.03
C TRP A 30 -33.18 13.29 3.80
N SER A 31 -31.94 13.74 4.03
CA SER A 31 -31.68 14.94 4.83
C SER A 31 -30.41 15.71 4.46
N TRP A 32 -30.47 17.03 4.59
CA TRP A 32 -29.30 17.91 4.40
C TRP A 32 -28.18 17.63 5.41
N MET A 33 -28.54 17.26 6.64
CA MET A 33 -27.55 16.88 7.65
C MET A 33 -26.83 15.58 7.30
N GLY A 34 -27.53 14.59 6.72
CA GLY A 34 -26.85 13.39 6.21
C GLY A 34 -25.91 13.71 5.05
N ALA A 35 -26.31 14.63 4.16
CA ALA A 35 -25.44 15.08 3.09
C ALA A 35 -24.15 15.75 3.61
N LEU A 36 -24.28 16.70 4.53
CA LEU A 36 -23.14 17.40 5.12
C LEU A 36 -22.23 16.46 5.92
N THR A 37 -22.83 15.56 6.71
CA THR A 37 -22.08 14.58 7.52
C THR A 37 -21.26 13.64 6.63
N ALA A 38 -21.87 13.11 5.56
CA ALA A 38 -21.17 12.21 4.65
C ALA A 38 -20.11 12.92 3.81
N PHE A 39 -20.39 14.14 3.32
CA PHE A 39 -19.39 14.98 2.65
C PHE A 39 -18.16 15.23 3.54
N PHE A 40 -18.39 15.59 4.80
CA PHE A 40 -17.31 15.88 5.74
C PHE A 40 -16.49 14.63 6.06
N TRP A 41 -17.13 13.54 6.49
CA TRP A 41 -16.40 12.34 6.94
C TRP A 41 -15.87 11.48 5.78
N ALA A 42 -16.72 11.14 4.82
CA ALA A 42 -16.34 10.25 3.71
C ALA A 42 -15.71 10.99 2.51
N GLY A 43 -15.82 12.32 2.47
CA GLY A 43 -15.09 13.19 1.54
C GLY A 43 -13.82 13.76 2.19
N VAL A 44 -13.96 14.81 3.00
CA VAL A 44 -12.83 15.62 3.50
C VAL A 44 -11.91 14.83 4.44
N VAL A 45 -12.46 14.26 5.51
CA VAL A 45 -11.66 13.53 6.51
C VAL A 45 -11.01 12.29 5.88
N ARG A 46 -11.73 11.55 5.04
CA ARG A 46 -11.17 10.43 4.26
C ARG A 46 -9.93 10.85 3.48
N ILE A 47 -10.03 11.94 2.70
CA ILE A 47 -8.91 12.45 1.90
C ILE A 47 -7.74 12.83 2.80
N ALA A 48 -8.00 13.58 3.87
CA ALA A 48 -6.97 13.99 4.82
C ALA A 48 -6.27 12.77 5.42
N PHE A 49 -7.02 11.77 5.89
CA PHE A 49 -6.48 10.54 6.47
C PHE A 49 -5.61 9.77 5.48
N VAL A 50 -6.10 9.54 4.25
CA VAL A 50 -5.33 8.83 3.21
C VAL A 50 -4.01 9.55 2.92
N HIS A 51 -4.03 10.87 2.76
CA HIS A 51 -2.80 11.64 2.52
C HIS A 51 -1.83 11.55 3.70
N HIS A 52 -2.31 11.68 4.93
CA HIS A 52 -1.45 11.55 6.11
C HIS A 52 -0.82 10.18 6.19
N VAL A 53 -1.55 9.10 5.91
CA VAL A 53 -0.97 7.75 5.87
C VAL A 53 0.09 7.65 4.78
N THR A 54 -0.20 8.09 3.55
CA THR A 54 0.76 8.03 2.43
C THR A 54 2.03 8.82 2.72
N TRP A 55 1.91 10.06 3.19
CA TRP A 55 3.08 10.89 3.50
C TRP A 55 3.84 10.39 4.73
N SER A 56 3.14 9.77 5.69
CA SER A 56 3.78 9.14 6.84
C SER A 56 4.71 8.01 6.41
N ILE A 57 4.45 7.30 5.30
CA ILE A 57 5.39 6.31 4.78
C ILE A 57 6.71 6.99 4.37
N ASN A 58 6.64 8.07 3.60
CA ASN A 58 7.83 8.81 3.17
C ASN A 58 8.62 9.40 4.36
N SER A 59 7.94 9.78 5.44
CA SER A 59 8.58 10.35 6.62
C SER A 59 9.02 9.28 7.63
N ILE A 60 8.08 8.56 8.23
CA ILE A 60 8.33 7.63 9.34
C ILE A 60 9.22 6.47 8.87
N CYS A 61 8.92 5.85 7.72
CA CYS A 61 9.70 4.70 7.27
C CYS A 61 11.13 5.06 6.85
N HIS A 62 11.49 6.34 6.68
CA HIS A 62 12.88 6.76 6.47
C HIS A 62 13.61 7.15 7.77
N VAL A 63 12.89 7.38 8.86
CA VAL A 63 13.47 7.81 10.16
C VAL A 63 13.47 6.67 11.18
N PHE A 64 12.44 5.84 11.21
CA PHE A 64 12.18 4.85 12.24
C PHE A 64 11.72 3.52 11.67
N GLY A 65 12.30 2.41 12.15
CA GLY A 65 11.90 1.05 11.77
C GLY A 65 13.07 0.07 11.70
N ASN A 66 12.79 -1.17 11.31
CA ASN A 66 13.83 -2.19 11.09
C ASN A 66 14.33 -2.19 9.63
N ARG A 67 15.58 -2.60 9.40
CA ARG A 67 16.20 -2.62 8.05
C ARG A 67 16.85 -3.98 7.80
N PRO A 68 16.05 -5.03 7.55
CA PRO A 68 16.56 -6.38 7.38
C PRO A 68 17.28 -6.61 6.05
N PHE A 69 17.07 -5.72 5.08
CA PHE A 69 17.74 -5.75 3.79
C PHE A 69 18.71 -4.58 3.64
N THR A 70 19.81 -4.83 2.96
CA THR A 70 20.81 -3.81 2.63
C THR A 70 20.27 -2.91 1.52
N SER A 71 19.95 -1.66 1.85
CA SER A 71 19.50 -0.61 0.91
C SER A 71 20.53 0.51 0.80
N ARG A 72 20.43 1.35 -0.23
CA ARG A 72 21.30 2.53 -0.45
C ARG A 72 20.84 3.76 0.34
N ASP A 73 19.70 3.67 1.00
CA ASP A 73 19.02 4.75 1.69
C ASP A 73 18.60 4.32 3.10
N LEU A 74 17.87 5.19 3.80
CA LEU A 74 17.40 4.92 5.17
C LEU A 74 16.00 4.29 5.24
N SER A 75 15.47 3.76 4.14
CA SER A 75 14.19 3.04 4.13
C SER A 75 14.17 1.89 5.14
N SER A 76 13.08 1.81 5.91
CA SER A 76 12.90 0.87 7.02
C SER A 76 11.46 0.39 7.10
N ASN A 77 11.25 -0.75 7.75
CA ASN A 77 9.93 -1.35 7.90
C ASN A 77 9.28 -0.92 9.22
N VAL A 78 7.99 -0.59 9.16
CA VAL A 78 7.17 -0.20 10.32
C VAL A 78 5.90 -1.02 10.37
N ALA A 79 5.83 -1.99 11.29
CA ALA A 79 4.77 -3.00 11.28
C ALA A 79 3.36 -2.46 11.58
N TRP A 80 3.22 -1.53 12.51
CA TRP A 80 1.92 -0.98 12.88
C TRP A 80 1.32 -0.08 11.79
N LEU A 81 2.14 0.41 10.85
CA LEU A 81 1.67 1.12 9.67
C LEU A 81 1.19 0.20 8.54
N ALA A 82 1.40 -1.13 8.64
CA ALA A 82 1.14 -2.04 7.53
C ALA A 82 -0.35 -2.12 7.14
N ILE A 83 -1.25 -2.05 8.12
CA ILE A 83 -2.70 -2.06 7.87
C ILE A 83 -3.17 -0.73 7.24
N PRO A 84 -2.94 0.46 7.84
CA PRO A 84 -3.43 1.71 7.25
C PRO A 84 -2.80 2.00 5.89
N SER A 85 -1.54 1.62 5.69
CA SER A 85 -0.83 1.80 4.41
C SER A 85 -1.03 0.68 3.41
N LEU A 86 -1.86 -0.32 3.73
CA LEU A 86 -2.10 -1.51 2.89
C LEU A 86 -0.85 -2.35 2.56
N GLY A 87 0.26 -2.15 3.29
CA GLY A 87 1.52 -2.88 3.11
C GLY A 87 2.70 -2.02 2.68
N GLU A 88 2.49 -0.75 2.30
CA GLU A 88 3.56 0.16 1.86
C GLU A 88 4.63 0.39 2.95
N SER A 89 4.27 0.21 4.23
CA SER A 89 5.21 0.37 5.34
C SER A 89 6.29 -0.72 5.44
N TRP A 90 6.27 -1.75 4.59
CA TRP A 90 7.40 -2.65 4.37
C TRP A 90 8.43 -2.02 3.41
N HIS A 91 8.77 -0.78 3.71
CA HIS A 91 9.44 0.15 2.83
C HIS A 91 10.89 -0.23 2.53
N ASN A 92 11.56 -0.92 3.46
CA ASN A 92 12.94 -1.37 3.24
C ASN A 92 13.03 -2.34 2.06
N LEU A 93 12.09 -3.28 1.93
CA LEU A 93 12.09 -4.15 0.76
C LEU A 93 11.67 -3.37 -0.50
N HIS A 94 10.67 -2.50 -0.41
CA HIS A 94 10.21 -1.69 -1.55
C HIS A 94 11.38 -0.99 -2.26
N HIS A 95 12.30 -0.40 -1.49
CA HIS A 95 13.50 0.24 -2.03
C HIS A 95 14.57 -0.74 -2.54
N VAL A 96 14.62 -1.95 -1.99
CA VAL A 96 15.60 -3.00 -2.33
C VAL A 96 15.19 -3.81 -3.55
N ASP A 97 13.90 -3.96 -3.80
CA ASP A 97 13.33 -4.64 -4.96
C ASP A 97 12.01 -3.97 -5.41
N PRO A 98 12.10 -2.78 -6.05
CA PRO A 98 10.92 -1.99 -6.43
C PRO A 98 10.06 -2.66 -7.52
N THR A 99 10.54 -3.76 -8.11
CA THR A 99 9.80 -4.52 -9.13
C THR A 99 8.97 -5.66 -8.55
N ALA A 100 9.12 -5.96 -7.26
CA ALA A 100 8.40 -7.03 -6.61
C ALA A 100 6.93 -6.64 -6.40
N ALA A 101 6.01 -7.57 -6.69
CA ALA A 101 4.57 -7.36 -6.52
C ALA A 101 4.10 -7.32 -5.05
N ARG A 102 5.01 -7.45 -4.09
CA ARG A 102 4.74 -7.36 -2.66
C ARG A 102 5.87 -6.64 -1.95
N HIS A 103 5.52 -5.92 -0.89
CA HIS A 103 6.47 -5.23 -0.02
C HIS A 103 6.83 -6.08 1.20
N GLY A 104 5.87 -6.77 1.80
CA GLY A 104 6.12 -7.56 3.00
C GLY A 104 6.58 -8.98 2.68
N VAL A 105 7.87 -9.32 2.68
CA VAL A 105 8.37 -10.67 2.33
C VAL A 105 8.75 -11.55 3.52
N MET A 106 8.77 -11.01 4.74
CA MET A 106 9.00 -11.79 5.94
C MET A 106 7.71 -12.45 6.44
N LYS A 107 7.84 -13.59 7.13
CA LYS A 107 6.76 -14.30 7.80
C LYS A 107 6.11 -13.35 8.82
N GLY A 108 4.77 -13.36 8.85
CA GLY A 108 3.98 -12.47 9.71
C GLY A 108 3.75 -11.05 9.17
N GLN A 109 4.43 -10.61 8.11
CA GLN A 109 4.15 -9.29 7.51
C GLN A 109 2.80 -9.31 6.78
N ILE A 110 1.90 -8.41 7.18
CA ILE A 110 0.58 -8.20 6.57
C ILE A 110 0.74 -7.27 5.37
N ASP A 111 0.33 -7.71 4.19
CA ASP A 111 0.43 -6.94 2.95
C ASP A 111 -0.90 -7.10 2.19
N ILE A 112 -1.76 -6.09 2.29
CA ILE A 112 -3.12 -6.12 1.77
C ILE A 112 -3.07 -5.94 0.26
N SER A 113 -2.23 -5.04 -0.25
CA SER A 113 -1.99 -4.84 -1.68
C SER A 113 -1.55 -6.13 -2.37
N ALA A 114 -0.58 -6.86 -1.81
CA ALA A 114 -0.17 -8.17 -2.35
C ALA A 114 -1.31 -9.21 -2.34
N SER A 115 -2.18 -9.17 -1.32
CA SER A 115 -3.34 -10.07 -1.24
C SER A 115 -4.37 -9.77 -2.33
N VAL A 116 -4.61 -8.48 -2.63
CA VAL A 116 -5.48 -8.04 -3.73
C VAL A 116 -4.90 -8.46 -5.09
N ILE A 117 -3.60 -8.21 -5.33
CA ILE A 117 -2.91 -8.62 -6.56
C ILE A 117 -3.04 -10.13 -6.77
N LYS A 118 -2.80 -10.93 -5.72
CA LYS A 118 -2.95 -12.39 -5.78
C LYS A 118 -4.39 -12.82 -6.08
N GLY A 119 -5.39 -12.08 -5.57
CA GLY A 119 -6.80 -12.31 -5.90
C GLY A 119 -7.10 -12.05 -7.38
N MET A 120 -6.61 -10.94 -7.92
CA MET A 120 -6.76 -10.59 -9.34
C MET A 120 -5.99 -11.53 -10.27
N GLU A 121 -4.82 -12.03 -9.85
CA GLU A 121 -4.05 -13.02 -10.59
C GLU A 121 -4.83 -14.34 -10.73
N LYS A 122 -5.47 -14.79 -9.64
CA LYS A 122 -6.29 -16.02 -9.64
C LYS A 122 -7.49 -15.95 -10.59
N THR A 123 -8.05 -14.76 -10.80
CA THR A 123 -9.18 -14.55 -11.72
C THR A 123 -8.74 -14.25 -13.16
N GLY A 124 -7.42 -14.13 -13.41
CA GLY A 124 -6.88 -13.78 -14.73
C GLY A 124 -6.99 -12.29 -15.09
N LEU A 125 -7.42 -11.43 -14.15
CA LEU A 125 -7.49 -9.97 -14.36
C LEU A 125 -6.10 -9.32 -14.43
N VAL A 126 -5.13 -9.92 -13.76
CA VAL A 126 -3.72 -9.52 -13.81
C VAL A 126 -2.90 -10.75 -14.17
N THR A 127 -1.93 -10.60 -15.05
CA THR A 127 -1.01 -11.65 -15.47
C THR A 127 0.44 -11.18 -15.31
N GLU A 128 1.40 -12.09 -15.46
CA GLU A 128 2.84 -11.78 -15.39
C GLU A 128 3.30 -11.12 -14.06
N VAL A 129 2.67 -11.49 -12.95
CA VAL A 129 2.97 -10.93 -11.63
C VAL A 129 4.38 -11.30 -11.18
N ARG A 130 5.16 -10.29 -10.81
CA ARG A 130 6.56 -10.46 -10.36
C ARG A 130 6.63 -10.76 -8.87
N TRP A 131 6.36 -12.00 -8.50
CA TRP A 131 6.55 -12.46 -7.11
C TRP A 131 8.03 -12.57 -6.74
N PRO A 132 8.46 -12.06 -5.56
CA PRO A 132 9.85 -12.12 -5.15
C PRO A 132 10.28 -13.57 -4.87
N LYS A 133 11.50 -13.90 -5.31
CA LYS A 133 12.10 -15.23 -5.12
C LYS A 133 12.98 -15.23 -3.86
N PRO A 134 12.74 -16.10 -2.86
CA PRO A 134 13.51 -16.13 -1.61
C PRO A 134 15.02 -16.17 -1.82
N ASP A 135 15.52 -17.00 -2.73
CA ASP A 135 16.96 -17.17 -2.99
C ASP A 135 17.62 -15.87 -3.48
N ARG A 136 16.87 -15.03 -4.21
CA ARG A 136 17.34 -13.70 -4.61
C ARG A 136 17.37 -12.73 -3.44
N LEU A 137 16.42 -12.85 -2.52
CA LEU A 137 16.31 -11.99 -1.34
C LEU A 137 17.33 -12.32 -0.27
N VAL A 138 17.70 -13.59 -0.10
CA VAL A 138 18.75 -14.02 0.85
C VAL A 138 20.04 -13.24 0.62
N LYS A 139 20.43 -13.04 -0.65
CA LYS A 139 21.62 -12.27 -1.04
C LYS A 139 21.56 -10.78 -0.66
N LYS A 140 20.36 -10.25 -0.38
CA LYS A 140 20.13 -8.85 -0.04
C LYS A 140 19.93 -8.63 1.46
N LEU A 141 19.89 -9.70 2.27
CA LEU A 141 19.73 -9.58 3.72
C LEU A 141 20.95 -8.93 4.36
N LYS A 142 20.69 -8.15 5.41
CA LYS A 142 21.73 -7.58 6.27
C LYS A 142 22.28 -8.62 7.25
N ASP A 143 21.40 -9.43 7.83
CA ASP A 143 21.77 -10.60 8.63
C ASP A 143 21.41 -11.89 7.85
N PRO A 144 22.38 -12.72 7.47
CA PRO A 144 22.11 -13.99 6.80
C PRO A 144 21.16 -14.91 7.58
N ASN A 145 21.06 -14.80 8.91
CA ASN A 145 20.17 -15.62 9.74
C ASN A 145 18.70 -15.27 9.56
N ASP A 146 18.37 -14.07 9.06
CA ASP A 146 16.99 -13.69 8.74
C ASP A 146 16.42 -14.49 7.55
N ARG A 147 17.22 -15.31 6.85
CA ARG A 147 16.76 -16.18 5.75
C ARG A 147 15.58 -17.06 6.14
N PHE A 148 15.57 -17.58 7.38
CA PHE A 148 14.48 -18.43 7.89
C PHE A 148 13.17 -17.68 8.13
N ARG A 149 13.24 -16.34 8.19
CA ARG A 149 12.07 -15.46 8.31
C ARG A 149 11.50 -15.08 6.96
N LEU A 150 12.16 -15.36 5.84
CA LEU A 150 11.60 -15.12 4.51
C LEU A 150 10.42 -16.07 4.24
N ARG A 151 9.34 -15.53 3.65
CA ARG A 151 8.21 -16.33 3.18
C ARG A 151 8.66 -17.19 2.00
N GLY A 152 8.37 -18.49 2.07
CA GLY A 152 8.69 -19.44 1.00
C GLY A 152 10.15 -19.90 0.95
N TYR A 153 11.02 -19.46 1.87
CA TYR A 153 12.35 -20.04 2.00
C TYR A 153 12.25 -21.42 2.65
N ASP A 154 12.78 -22.45 1.97
CA ASP A 154 12.68 -23.86 2.34
C ASP A 154 13.99 -24.44 2.90
N GLY A 155 15.03 -23.62 3.05
CA GLY A 155 16.30 -24.02 3.67
C GLY A 155 17.29 -24.70 2.72
N LYS A 156 16.99 -24.74 1.42
CA LYS A 156 17.94 -25.14 0.39
C LYS A 156 18.82 -23.96 -0.06
#